data_AF-G0NRV3-F1
#
_entry.id   AF-G0NRV3-F1
#
_cell.length_a   1.000
_cell.length_b   1.000
_cell.length_c   1.000
_cell.angle_alpha   90.00
_cell.angle_beta   90.00
_cell.angle_gamma   90.00
#
_symmetry.space_group_name_H-M   'P 1'
#
loop_
_entity.id
_entity.type
_entity.pdbx_description
1 polymer ?
#
loop_
_entity_poly.entity_id
_entity_poly.type
_entity_poly.pdbx_seq_one_letter_code
_entity_poly.pdbx_strand_id
1 'polypeptide(L)'
;MYRSVISKPQFENPNLVDQIIVIILPNYFYEYEAVLKHLTKEKFGIVEKTVKHFKADDVMEWKSADLESQDIWELSDRLSDGPCMLLLCQRANAFIEMKEVAKYHNAIANRISSNDGLYFSKTTIAAYHDTLFFFPEYINETSMLKHAKDYLAVEVWPKLSQALARLAVERPENPIVRLLNQLR
;
A
#
# COMPACT_ATOMS: atom_id res chain seq x y z
N MET A 1 -27.21 -19.65 -3.77
CA MET A 1 -25.92 -19.01 -4.08
C MET A 1 -24.86 -19.60 -3.18
N TYR A 2 -23.96 -20.43 -3.73
CA TYR A 2 -22.86 -21.05 -2.98
C TYR A 2 -21.80 -19.98 -2.70
N ARG A 3 -21.65 -19.58 -1.43
CA ARG A 3 -20.43 -18.91 -0.96
C ARG A 3 -19.38 -20.02 -0.81
N SER A 4 -18.40 -20.06 -1.71
CA SER A 4 -17.21 -20.88 -1.49
C SER A 4 -16.51 -20.31 -0.26
N VAL A 5 -16.57 -21.04 0.85
CA VAL A 5 -15.72 -20.79 2.02
C VAL A 5 -14.31 -21.13 1.58
N ILE A 6 -13.57 -20.11 1.10
CA ILE A 6 -12.15 -20.23 0.86
C ILE A 6 -11.54 -20.42 2.24
N SER A 7 -11.08 -21.65 2.50
CA SER A 7 -10.33 -22.03 3.67
C SER A 7 -9.19 -21.03 3.87
N LYS A 8 -9.25 -20.24 4.96
CA LYS A 8 -8.14 -19.38 5.38
C LYS A 8 -6.87 -20.21 5.36
N PRO A 9 -5.83 -19.83 4.61
CA PRO A 9 -4.56 -20.53 4.68
C PRO A 9 -4.06 -20.43 6.12
N GLN A 10 -4.03 -21.56 6.84
CA GLN A 10 -3.33 -21.64 8.11
C GLN A 10 -1.84 -21.60 7.79
N PHE A 11 -1.20 -20.44 7.97
CA PHE A 11 0.24 -20.31 7.82
C PHE A 11 0.95 -20.20 9.18
N GLU A 12 2.08 -20.90 9.20
CA GLU A 12 3.06 -21.02 10.27
C GLU A 12 3.65 -19.65 10.61
N ASN A 13 3.55 -19.28 11.88
CA ASN A 13 4.17 -18.10 12.50
C ASN A 13 3.85 -16.75 11.82
N PRO A 14 2.83 -16.00 12.29
CA PRO A 14 2.44 -14.69 11.74
C PRO A 14 3.53 -13.60 11.80
N ASN A 15 4.69 -13.91 12.38
CA ASN A 15 5.84 -13.02 12.49
C ASN A 15 6.76 -13.02 11.26
N LEU A 16 6.56 -13.89 10.27
CA LEU A 16 7.44 -14.05 9.10
C LEU A 16 6.74 -13.84 7.75
N VAL A 17 5.47 -13.45 7.77
CA VAL A 17 4.66 -13.28 6.55
C VAL A 17 4.39 -11.80 6.35
N ASP A 18 4.90 -11.26 5.25
CA ASP A 18 4.61 -9.90 4.83
C ASP A 18 3.24 -9.89 4.13
N GLN A 19 2.44 -8.87 4.42
CA GLN A 19 1.24 -8.54 3.66
C GLN A 19 1.54 -7.33 2.79
N ILE A 20 1.14 -7.38 1.52
CA ILE A 20 1.38 -6.32 0.55
C ILE A 20 0.12 -6.06 -0.27
N ILE A 21 -0.06 -4.81 -0.69
CA ILE A 21 -1.05 -4.46 -1.70
C ILE A 21 -0.43 -4.62 -3.07
N VAL A 22 -1.19 -5.24 -3.98
CA VAL A 22 -0.89 -5.32 -5.41
C VAL A 22 -2.09 -4.79 -6.17
N ILE A 23 -1.87 -3.90 -7.12
CA ILE A 23 -2.91 -3.35 -7.98
C ILE A 23 -2.54 -3.66 -9.43
N ILE A 24 -3.43 -4.35 -10.12
CA ILE A 24 -3.38 -4.49 -11.58
C ILE A 24 -4.09 -3.27 -12.16
N LEU A 25 -3.32 -2.44 -12.86
CA LEU A 25 -3.74 -1.16 -13.38
C LEU A 25 -4.66 -1.33 -14.61
N PRO A 26 -5.42 -0.29 -15.00
CA PRO A 26 -6.44 -0.41 -16.05
C PRO A 26 -5.88 -0.85 -17.40
N ASN A 27 -4.69 -0.35 -17.77
CA ASN A 27 -3.97 -0.74 -18.99
C ASN A 27 -3.57 -2.22 -19.04
N TYR A 28 -3.62 -2.93 -17.92
CA TYR A 28 -3.24 -4.33 -17.81
C TYR A 28 -4.35 -5.18 -17.16
N PHE A 29 -5.55 -4.61 -16.97
CA PHE A 29 -6.63 -5.24 -16.23
C PHE A 29 -7.02 -6.59 -16.81
N TYR A 30 -7.14 -6.72 -18.14
CA TYR A 30 -7.59 -7.96 -18.78
C TYR A 30 -6.57 -9.11 -18.70
N GLU A 31 -5.33 -8.84 -18.31
CA GLU A 31 -4.29 -9.85 -18.08
C GLU A 31 -4.31 -10.38 -16.63
N TYR A 32 -5.32 -10.03 -15.83
CA TYR A 32 -5.36 -10.36 -14.41
C TYR A 32 -5.22 -11.87 -14.13
N GLU A 33 -5.83 -12.75 -14.92
CA GLU A 33 -5.71 -14.20 -14.73
C GLU A 33 -4.27 -14.69 -14.85
N ALA A 34 -3.49 -14.11 -15.78
CA ALA A 34 -2.07 -14.42 -15.92
C ALA A 34 -1.27 -13.96 -14.69
N VAL A 35 -1.58 -12.77 -14.16
CA VAL A 35 -0.96 -12.24 -12.94
C VAL A 35 -1.31 -13.12 -11.73
N LEU A 36 -2.58 -13.48 -11.53
CA LEU A 36 -3.01 -14.33 -10.42
C LEU A 36 -2.36 -15.72 -10.47
N LYS A 37 -2.24 -16.29 -11.66
CA LYS A 37 -1.53 -17.57 -11.86
C LYS A 37 -0.05 -17.45 -11.54
N HIS A 38 0.60 -16.35 -11.92
CA HIS A 38 2.00 -16.11 -11.61
C HIS A 38 2.21 -15.91 -10.09
N LEU A 39 1.37 -15.11 -9.44
CA LEU A 39 1.39 -14.92 -7.98
C LEU A 39 1.24 -16.27 -7.24
N THR A 40 0.30 -17.11 -7.69
CA THR A 40 0.09 -18.44 -7.08
C THR A 40 1.30 -19.36 -7.29
N LYS A 41 1.90 -19.34 -8.49
CA LYS A 41 3.13 -20.10 -8.80
C LYS A 41 4.29 -19.66 -7.90
N GLU A 42 4.40 -18.35 -7.70
CA GLU A 42 5.33 -17.72 -6.76
C GLU A 42 4.78 -17.75 -5.32
N LYS A 43 3.94 -18.72 -4.95
CA LYS A 43 3.54 -18.98 -3.56
C LYS A 43 2.96 -17.77 -2.80
N PHE A 44 2.44 -16.75 -3.48
CA PHE A 44 1.68 -15.69 -2.83
C PHE A 44 0.31 -16.23 -2.46
N GLY A 45 -0.07 -16.06 -1.20
CA GLY A 45 -1.45 -16.25 -0.76
C GLY A 45 -2.25 -15.00 -1.09
N ILE A 46 -3.28 -15.11 -1.93
CA ILE A 46 -4.22 -14.02 -2.18
C ILE A 46 -5.27 -14.06 -1.07
N VAL A 47 -5.24 -13.06 -0.19
CA VAL A 47 -6.12 -12.94 0.98
C VAL A 47 -7.45 -12.33 0.56
N GLU A 48 -7.40 -11.23 -0.17
CA GLU A 48 -8.57 -10.54 -0.74
C GLU A 48 -8.34 -10.17 -2.20
N LYS A 49 -9.43 -10.16 -2.95
CA LYS A 49 -9.46 -9.77 -4.36
C LYS A 49 -10.73 -9.00 -4.66
N THR A 50 -10.60 -7.78 -5.19
CA THR A 50 -11.74 -6.97 -5.58
C THR A 50 -11.45 -6.14 -6.82
N VAL A 51 -12.48 -5.87 -7.62
CA VAL A 51 -12.39 -4.92 -8.74
C VAL A 51 -12.76 -3.54 -8.21
N LYS A 52 -11.88 -2.56 -8.42
CA LYS A 52 -12.08 -1.18 -7.95
C LYS A 52 -11.90 -0.20 -9.10
N HIS A 53 -12.78 0.78 -9.17
CA HIS A 53 -12.59 1.98 -10.00
C HIS A 53 -12.16 3.09 -9.05
N PHE A 54 -10.96 3.61 -9.24
CA PHE A 54 -10.44 4.68 -8.40
C PHE A 54 -10.94 6.03 -8.91
N LYS A 55 -11.30 6.92 -7.98
CA LYS A 55 -11.45 8.35 -8.30
C LYS A 55 -10.12 9.04 -8.01
N ALA A 56 -9.82 10.09 -8.77
CA ALA A 56 -8.61 10.88 -8.55
C ALA A 56 -8.50 11.38 -7.10
N ASP A 57 -9.60 11.89 -6.52
CA ASP A 57 -9.64 12.35 -5.12
C ASP A 57 -9.27 11.24 -4.13
N ASP A 58 -9.73 10.00 -4.35
CA ASP A 58 -9.41 8.85 -3.48
C ASP A 58 -7.92 8.49 -3.57
N VAL A 59 -7.30 8.63 -4.75
CA VAL A 59 -5.86 8.38 -4.94
C VAL A 59 -5.03 9.46 -4.27
N MET A 60 -5.46 10.72 -4.37
CA MET A 60 -4.81 11.84 -3.69
C MET A 60 -4.87 11.67 -2.17
N GLU A 61 -6.02 11.28 -1.62
CA GLU A 61 -6.15 10.99 -0.19
C GLU A 61 -5.21 9.84 0.21
N TRP A 62 -5.24 8.74 -0.53
CA TRP A 62 -4.36 7.58 -0.29
C TRP A 62 -2.87 7.91 -0.35
N LYS A 63 -2.43 8.78 -1.27
CA LYS A 63 -1.00 9.10 -1.44
C LYS A 63 -0.52 10.34 -0.70
N SER A 64 -1.42 11.13 -0.13
CA SER A 64 -1.09 12.36 0.62
C SER A 64 -0.14 12.14 1.81
N ALA A 65 -0.13 10.94 2.39
CA ALA A 65 0.73 10.60 3.52
C ALA A 65 2.10 10.03 3.11
N ASP A 66 2.31 9.72 1.83
CA ASP A 66 3.50 9.01 1.33
C ASP A 66 4.56 10.01 0.84
N LEU A 67 5.55 10.31 1.69
CA LEU A 67 6.61 11.31 1.43
C LEU A 67 7.50 10.97 0.21
N GLU A 68 7.50 9.72 -0.24
CA GLU A 68 8.29 9.24 -1.40
C GLU A 68 7.52 9.27 -2.72
N SER A 69 6.24 9.69 -2.73
CA SER A 69 5.41 9.66 -3.92
C SER A 69 5.76 10.78 -4.91
N GLN A 70 6.85 10.55 -5.66
CA GLN A 70 7.08 11.28 -6.91
C GLN A 70 5.95 10.92 -7.88
N ASP A 71 5.32 11.94 -8.46
CA ASP A 71 4.26 11.88 -9.47
C ASP A 71 2.94 11.20 -9.07
N ILE A 72 2.37 11.60 -7.92
CA ILE A 72 1.00 11.23 -7.49
C ILE A 72 -0.03 11.49 -8.62
N TRP A 73 0.12 12.60 -9.35
CA TRP A 73 -0.80 12.98 -10.42
C TRP A 73 -0.82 11.96 -11.56
N GLU A 74 0.35 11.49 -12.01
CA GLU A 74 0.43 10.47 -13.06
C GLU A 74 -0.18 9.15 -12.59
N LEU A 75 0.09 8.74 -11.34
CA LEU A 75 -0.51 7.54 -10.77
C LEU A 75 -2.04 7.67 -10.65
N SER A 76 -2.53 8.85 -10.25
CA SER A 76 -3.95 9.16 -10.15
C SER A 76 -4.67 9.05 -11.48
N ASP A 77 -4.12 9.65 -12.54
CA ASP A 77 -4.68 9.57 -13.89
C ASP A 77 -4.75 8.11 -14.34
N ARG A 78 -3.64 7.38 -14.23
CA ARG A 78 -3.55 5.97 -14.64
C ARG A 78 -4.51 5.06 -13.88
N LEU A 79 -4.75 5.30 -12.59
CA LEU A 79 -5.70 4.51 -11.78
C LEU A 79 -7.16 4.84 -12.09
N SER A 80 -7.43 6.08 -12.50
CA SER A 80 -8.78 6.58 -12.78
C SER A 80 -9.26 6.24 -14.20
N ASP A 81 -8.36 5.84 -15.09
CA ASP A 81 -8.64 5.52 -16.49
C ASP A 81 -9.53 4.27 -16.70
N GLY A 82 -9.79 3.47 -15.67
CA GLY A 82 -10.66 2.30 -15.80
C GLY A 82 -10.67 1.35 -14.60
N PRO A 83 -11.18 0.13 -14.77
CA PRO A 83 -11.20 -0.87 -13.71
C PRO A 83 -9.79 -1.33 -13.36
N CYS A 84 -9.51 -1.42 -12.07
CA CYS A 84 -8.32 -2.04 -11.52
C CYS A 84 -8.67 -3.33 -10.79
N MET A 85 -7.72 -4.26 -10.70
CA MET A 85 -7.81 -5.39 -9.76
C MET A 85 -6.97 -5.07 -8.53
N LEU A 86 -7.62 -4.89 -7.39
CA LEU A 86 -6.97 -4.65 -6.10
C LEU A 86 -6.86 -5.97 -5.34
N LEU A 87 -5.64 -6.29 -4.90
CA LEU A 87 -5.30 -7.53 -4.23
C LEU A 87 -4.61 -7.24 -2.89
N LEU A 88 -5.01 -7.98 -1.86
CA LEU A 88 -4.22 -8.14 -0.64
C LEU A 88 -3.51 -9.50 -0.74
N CYS A 89 -2.19 -9.46 -0.81
CA CYS A 89 -1.36 -10.65 -0.96
C CYS A 89 -0.50 -10.85 0.29
N GLN A 90 -0.20 -12.11 0.61
CA GLN A 90 0.68 -12.47 1.72
C GLN A 90 1.74 -13.49 1.31
N ARG A 91 2.99 -13.27 1.72
CA ARG A 91 4.12 -14.20 1.49
C ARG A 91 5.28 -13.86 2.44
N ALA A 92 6.11 -14.84 2.79
CA ALA A 92 7.43 -14.54 3.35
C ALA A 92 8.33 -13.88 2.29
N ASN A 93 9.02 -12.79 2.66
CA ASN A 93 9.85 -11.98 1.75
C ASN A 93 9.05 -11.40 0.57
N ALA A 94 7.79 -11.01 0.80
CA ALA A 94 6.86 -10.62 -0.27
C ALA A 94 7.43 -9.50 -1.15
N PHE A 95 8.11 -8.51 -0.56
CA PHE A 95 8.68 -7.37 -1.29
C PHE A 95 9.73 -7.77 -2.33
N ILE A 96 10.62 -8.69 -1.98
CA ILE A 96 11.71 -9.15 -2.87
C ILE A 96 11.11 -9.92 -4.03
N GLU A 97 10.21 -10.85 -3.73
CA GLU A 97 9.63 -11.75 -4.70
C GLU A 97 8.65 -11.01 -5.63
N MET A 98 7.88 -10.07 -5.08
CA MET A 98 6.93 -9.27 -5.86
C MET A 98 7.66 -8.36 -6.85
N LYS A 99 8.88 -7.94 -6.54
CA LYS A 99 9.70 -7.15 -7.48
C LYS A 99 9.97 -7.90 -8.79
N GLU A 100 10.24 -9.20 -8.73
CA GLU A 100 10.48 -10.01 -9.93
C GLU A 100 9.17 -10.27 -10.71
N VAL A 101 8.06 -10.52 -10.00
CA VAL A 101 6.72 -10.63 -10.63
C VAL A 101 6.34 -9.33 -11.33
N ALA A 102 6.51 -8.19 -10.65
CA ALA A 102 6.23 -6.87 -11.19
C ALA A 102 7.09 -6.57 -12.41
N LYS A 103 8.39 -6.86 -12.35
CA LYS A 103 9.31 -6.68 -13.49
C LYS A 103 8.86 -7.47 -14.72
N TYR A 104 8.43 -8.73 -14.56
CA TYR A 104 7.95 -9.54 -15.67
C TYR A 104 6.69 -8.94 -16.32
N HIS A 105 5.68 -8.62 -15.53
CA HIS A 105 4.41 -8.11 -16.06
C HIS A 105 4.51 -6.67 -16.56
N ASN A 106 5.26 -5.80 -15.89
CA ASN A 106 5.47 -4.44 -16.34
C ASN A 106 6.26 -4.40 -17.65
N ALA A 107 7.18 -5.34 -17.89
CA ALA A 107 7.84 -5.43 -19.19
C ALA A 107 6.86 -5.76 -20.33
N ILE A 108 5.79 -6.53 -20.05
CA ILE A 108 4.74 -6.82 -21.03
C ILE A 108 3.81 -5.62 -21.19
N ALA A 109 3.33 -5.04 -20.09
CA ALA A 109 2.45 -3.88 -20.09
C ALA A 109 3.06 -2.67 -20.83
N ASN A 110 4.36 -2.43 -20.64
CA ASN A 110 5.09 -1.36 -21.32
C ASN A 110 5.17 -1.57 -22.84
N ARG A 111 5.17 -2.82 -23.33
CA ARG A 111 5.12 -3.10 -24.78
C ARG A 111 3.76 -2.79 -25.38
N ILE A 112 2.69 -2.89 -24.59
CA ILE A 112 1.31 -2.69 -25.03
C ILE A 112 0.91 -1.21 -24.93
N SER A 113 1.32 -0.54 -23.86
CA SER A 113 0.78 0.77 -23.46
C SER A 113 1.83 1.80 -23.03
N SER A 114 3.13 1.45 -23.11
CA SER A 114 4.24 2.30 -22.63
C SER A 114 4.18 2.70 -21.16
N ASN A 115 3.33 2.04 -20.37
CA ASN A 115 3.18 2.24 -18.93
C ASN A 115 3.30 0.91 -18.18
N ASP A 116 3.71 0.98 -16.92
CA ASP A 116 3.66 -0.15 -16.00
C ASP A 116 2.22 -0.65 -15.83
N GLY A 117 2.06 -1.96 -15.68
CA GLY A 117 0.74 -2.62 -15.53
C GLY A 117 0.42 -3.00 -14.10
N LEU A 118 1.42 -3.03 -13.21
CA LEU A 118 1.29 -3.38 -11.81
C LEU A 118 1.85 -2.27 -10.91
N TYR A 119 1.08 -1.92 -9.89
CA TYR A 119 1.55 -1.26 -8.68
C TYR A 119 1.66 -2.29 -7.56
N PHE A 120 2.64 -2.13 -6.67
CA PHE A 120 2.71 -2.90 -5.43
C PHE A 120 3.38 -2.08 -4.32
N SER A 121 3.05 -2.40 -3.07
CA SER A 121 3.69 -1.79 -1.91
C SER A 121 5.18 -2.16 -1.85
N LYS A 122 6.06 -1.16 -1.82
CA LYS A 122 7.52 -1.36 -1.95
C LYS A 122 8.25 -1.61 -0.64
N THR A 123 7.68 -1.17 0.48
CA THR A 123 8.27 -1.26 1.82
C THR A 123 7.21 -1.70 2.83
N THR A 124 7.65 -2.16 4.01
CA THR A 124 6.74 -2.52 5.11
C THR A 124 5.85 -1.34 5.53
N ILE A 125 6.40 -0.13 5.56
CA ILE A 125 5.65 1.10 5.91
C ILE A 125 4.60 1.39 4.84
N ALA A 126 4.97 1.36 3.55
CA ALA A 126 4.04 1.56 2.45
C ALA A 126 2.95 0.48 2.42
N ALA A 127 3.31 -0.78 2.65
CA ALA A 127 2.35 -1.88 2.69
C ALA A 127 1.35 -1.74 3.85
N TYR A 128 1.83 -1.29 5.01
CA TYR A 128 0.96 -0.97 6.12
C TYR A 128 -0.02 0.16 5.77
N HIS A 129 0.49 1.27 5.22
CA HIS A 129 -0.33 2.41 4.83
C HIS A 129 -1.38 2.03 3.77
N ASP A 130 -0.95 1.32 2.72
CA ASP A 130 -1.83 0.83 1.66
C ASP A 130 -2.90 -0.13 2.22
N THR A 131 -2.53 -1.04 3.13
CA THR A 131 -3.48 -1.97 3.76
C THR A 131 -4.45 -1.24 4.67
N LEU A 132 -3.99 -0.27 5.46
CA LEU A 132 -4.85 0.54 6.33
C LEU A 132 -5.90 1.30 5.52
N PHE A 133 -5.52 1.82 4.35
CA PHE A 133 -6.42 2.58 3.48
C PHE A 133 -7.44 1.65 2.76
N PHE A 134 -6.99 0.51 2.24
CA PHE A 134 -7.85 -0.34 1.41
C PHE A 134 -8.59 -1.46 2.14
N PHE A 135 -7.97 -2.01 3.18
CA PHE A 135 -8.40 -3.22 3.88
C PHE A 135 -8.15 -3.07 5.40
N PRO A 136 -8.71 -2.04 6.05
CA PRO A 136 -8.42 -1.72 7.45
C PRO A 136 -8.70 -2.90 8.41
N GLU A 137 -9.67 -3.76 8.09
CA GLU A 137 -10.03 -4.94 8.87
C GLU A 137 -8.93 -6.02 8.93
N TYR A 138 -7.92 -5.92 8.05
CA TYR A 138 -6.78 -6.84 8.01
C TYR A 138 -5.57 -6.34 8.81
N ILE A 139 -5.62 -5.11 9.35
CA ILE A 139 -4.55 -4.58 10.20
C ILE A 139 -4.56 -5.27 11.57
N ASN A 140 -3.43 -5.87 11.92
CA ASN A 140 -3.19 -6.41 13.25
C ASN A 140 -2.33 -5.43 14.07
N GLU A 141 -2.96 -4.74 15.03
CA GLU A 141 -2.32 -3.78 15.95
C GLU A 141 -1.12 -4.38 16.70
N THR A 142 -1.13 -5.68 16.99
CA THR A 142 -0.01 -6.35 17.68
C THR A 142 1.24 -6.46 16.80
N SER A 143 1.06 -6.55 15.48
CA SER A 143 2.19 -6.56 14.52
C SER A 143 2.75 -5.15 14.32
N MET A 144 1.90 -4.12 14.42
CA MET A 144 2.32 -2.71 14.33
C MET A 144 3.36 -2.32 15.37
N LEU A 145 3.22 -2.76 16.62
CA LEU A 145 4.14 -2.37 17.70
C LEU A 145 5.60 -2.70 17.38
N LYS A 146 5.85 -3.68 16.52
CA LYS A 146 7.20 -4.05 16.08
C LYS A 146 7.84 -3.02 15.15
N HIS A 147 7.03 -2.36 14.32
CA HIS A 147 7.47 -1.34 13.35
C HIS A 147 7.12 0.08 13.78
N ALA A 148 6.41 0.23 14.91
CA ALA A 148 5.98 1.53 15.44
C ALA A 148 7.16 2.49 15.66
N LYS A 149 8.33 1.96 16.05
CA LYS A 149 9.53 2.78 16.23
C LYS A 149 10.05 3.36 14.91
N ASP A 150 10.05 2.56 13.85
CA ASP A 150 10.49 2.98 12.52
C ASP A 150 9.48 3.92 11.87
N TYR A 151 8.19 3.61 12.00
CA TYR A 151 7.10 4.50 11.57
C TYR A 151 7.15 5.84 12.29
N LEU A 152 7.31 5.84 13.63
CA LEU A 152 7.47 7.07 14.40
C LEU A 152 8.69 7.85 13.91
N ALA A 153 9.82 7.20 13.64
CA ALA A 153 11.04 7.86 13.21
C ALA A 153 10.96 8.47 11.81
N VAL A 154 10.28 7.80 10.86
CA VAL A 154 10.24 8.20 9.44
C VAL A 154 9.06 9.12 9.15
N GLU A 155 7.86 8.80 9.64
CA GLU A 155 6.62 9.49 9.24
C GLU A 155 6.21 10.59 10.23
N VAL A 156 6.38 10.33 11.53
CA VAL A 156 5.84 11.21 12.58
C VAL A 156 6.90 12.21 13.07
N TRP A 157 8.11 11.72 13.35
CA TRP A 157 9.17 12.49 13.99
C TRP A 157 9.65 13.70 13.19
N PRO A 158 9.77 13.67 11.85
CA PRO A 158 10.21 14.84 11.09
C PRO A 158 9.24 16.03 11.23
N LYS A 159 7.94 15.78 11.12
CA LYS A 159 6.89 16.81 11.28
C LYS A 159 6.76 17.25 12.74
N LEU A 160 6.76 16.27 13.65
CA LEU A 160 6.57 16.52 15.08
C LEU A 160 7.76 17.27 15.71
N SER A 161 9.00 16.90 15.36
CA SER A 161 10.20 17.55 15.92
C SER A 161 10.30 19.02 15.51
N GLN A 162 9.94 19.37 14.28
CA GLN A 162 9.89 20.77 13.83
C GLN A 162 8.80 21.56 14.57
N ALA A 163 7.61 21.00 14.72
CA ALA A 163 6.52 21.64 15.46
C ALA A 163 6.87 21.84 16.94
N LEU A 164 7.48 20.82 17.58
CA LEU A 164 7.96 20.90 18.96
C LEU A 164 9.08 21.93 19.14
N ALA A 165 10.02 22.03 18.19
CA ALA A 165 11.08 23.04 18.23
C ALA A 165 10.50 24.47 18.16
N ARG A 166 9.50 24.70 17.30
CA ARG A 166 8.80 26.00 17.21
C ARG A 166 8.03 26.32 18.48
N LEU A 167 7.39 25.33 19.08
CA LEU A 167 6.70 25.48 20.37
C LEU A 167 7.64 25.84 21.52
N ALA A 168 8.83 25.24 21.55
CA ALA A 168 9.84 25.54 22.56
C ALA A 168 10.35 27.00 22.47
N VAL A 169 10.34 27.57 21.27
CA VAL A 169 10.70 28.98 21.00
C VAL A 169 9.53 29.92 21.29
N GLU A 170 8.33 29.65 20.75
CA GLU A 170 7.16 30.52 20.87
C GLU A 170 6.57 30.55 22.28
N ARG A 171 6.74 29.47 23.06
CA ARG A 171 6.18 29.29 24.42
C ARG A 171 4.76 29.84 24.59
N PRO A 172 3.82 29.44 23.72
CA PRO A 172 2.43 29.92 23.80
C PRO A 172 1.76 29.42 25.09
N GLU A 173 0.77 30.18 25.58
CA GLU A 173 -0.01 29.81 26.77
C GLU A 173 -0.72 28.46 26.63
N ASN A 174 -1.14 28.10 25.40
CA ASN A 174 -1.75 26.81 25.12
C ASN A 174 -0.93 26.00 24.09
N PRO A 175 0.09 25.26 24.55
CA PRO A 175 1.02 24.57 23.67
C PRO A 175 0.39 23.45 22.86
N ILE A 176 -0.65 22.78 23.40
CA ILE A 176 -1.32 21.67 22.72
C ILE A 176 -2.14 22.15 21.52
N VAL A 177 -2.93 23.22 21.70
CA VAL A 177 -3.73 23.81 20.60
C VAL A 177 -2.81 24.33 19.50
N ARG A 178 -1.67 24.92 19.87
CA ARG A 178 -0.69 25.41 18.92
C ARG A 178 -0.02 24.27 18.14
N LEU A 179 0.31 23.17 18.81
CA LEU A 179 0.88 21.97 18.16
C LEU A 179 -0.09 21.38 17.13
N LEU A 180 -1.37 21.24 17.50
CA LEU A 180 -2.41 20.71 16.62
C LEU A 180 -2.59 21.54 15.35
N ASN A 181 -2.54 22.87 15.45
CA ASN A 181 -2.63 23.75 14.29
C ASN A 181 -1.40 23.70 13.38
N GLN A 182 -0.25 23.24 13.88
CA GLN A 182 1.00 23.10 13.10
C GLN A 182 1.17 21.72 12.47
N LEU A 183 0.43 20.72 12.95
CA LEU A 183 0.46 19.33 12.44
C LEU A 183 -0.66 19.01 11.46
N ARG A 184 -1.60 19.94 11.25
CA ARG A 184 -2.59 19.91 10.17
C ARG A 184 -1.99 20.47 8.88
#